data_AF-A0A1Q7PMN9-F1
#
_entry.id   AF-A0A1Q7PMN9-F1
#
_cell.length_a   1.000
_cell.length_b   1.000
_cell.length_c   1.000
_cell.angle_alpha   90.00
_cell.angle_beta   90.00
_cell.angle_gamma   90.00
#
_symmetry.space_group_name_H-M   'P 1'
#
loop_
_entity.id
_entity.type
_entity.pdbx_description
1 polymer ?
#
loop_
_entity_poly.entity_id
_entity_poly.type
_entity_poly.pdbx_seq_one_letter_code
_entity_poly.pdbx_strand_id
1 'polypeptide(L)'
;MVFPYRGSVGWFVSGAAKSLVDPIRSLALLDELYAQHQAQGFGRLMQLLLALTFQDEKYRIVRNSVGVPDLVATKDNPRLGYALEVKTGTQKISLSPRDIQGVVSTGHVPVIAVLIFPDPLPRWLFVDARSIQPGTYAKHQLSRKPKVTLEFDANITFRSTLATYHQAAMQGASALAAAISSPPGTG
;
A
#
# COMPACT_ATOMS: atom_id res chain seq x y z
N MET A 1 23.17 51.69 -21.12
CA MET A 1 21.92 51.61 -21.89
C MET A 1 21.30 50.25 -21.60
N VAL A 2 20.07 50.24 -21.09
CA VAL A 2 19.34 49.10 -20.51
C VAL A 2 18.58 48.33 -21.61
N PHE A 3 18.20 47.08 -21.30
CA PHE A 3 17.13 46.22 -21.85
C PHE A 3 17.61 44.91 -22.52
N PRO A 4 16.87 43.79 -22.40
CA PRO A 4 16.43 43.16 -21.14
C PRO A 4 16.75 41.65 -21.11
N TYR A 5 16.88 41.09 -19.91
CA TYR A 5 16.89 39.64 -19.66
C TYR A 5 15.53 39.05 -20.07
N ARG A 6 15.50 38.26 -21.15
CA ARG A 6 14.38 37.36 -21.47
C ARG A 6 14.54 36.08 -20.68
N GLY A 7 13.54 35.79 -19.86
CA GLY A 7 13.46 34.57 -19.06
C GLY A 7 13.35 33.32 -19.93
N SER A 8 13.94 32.24 -19.40
CA SER A 8 13.66 30.87 -19.79
C SER A 8 13.47 30.09 -18.50
N VAL A 9 12.27 30.20 -17.92
CA VAL A 9 11.84 29.29 -16.86
C VAL A 9 11.56 27.96 -17.53
N GLY A 10 12.55 27.07 -17.51
CA GLY A 10 12.38 25.67 -17.85
C GLY A 10 11.57 24.99 -16.74
N TRP A 11 10.25 24.93 -16.92
CA TRP A 11 9.38 24.13 -16.07
C TRP A 11 9.63 22.65 -16.41
N PHE A 12 10.51 22.00 -15.66
CA PHE A 12 10.43 20.55 -15.50
C PHE A 12 9.20 20.25 -14.63
N VAL A 13 8.06 20.04 -15.28
CA VAL A 13 6.89 19.44 -14.63
C VAL A 13 7.08 17.93 -14.64
N SER A 14 7.82 17.41 -13.67
CA SER A 14 7.78 15.99 -13.31
C SER A 14 7.63 15.90 -11.80
N GLY A 15 6.37 15.77 -11.40
CA GLY A 15 5.92 15.92 -10.04
C GLY A 15 4.48 16.39 -10.11
N ALA A 16 3.61 15.53 -10.64
CA ALA A 16 2.17 15.73 -10.50
C ALA A 16 1.93 16.00 -9.01
N ALA A 17 1.50 17.23 -8.69
CA ALA A 17 1.10 17.58 -7.35
C ALA A 17 0.05 16.54 -6.95
N LYS A 18 0.41 15.62 -6.06
CA LYS A 18 -0.53 14.65 -5.50
C LYS A 18 -1.61 15.48 -4.83
N SER A 19 -2.76 15.59 -5.49
CA SER A 19 -3.95 16.18 -4.89
C SER A 19 -4.17 15.46 -3.58
N LEU A 20 -4.14 16.20 -2.47
CA LEU A 20 -4.38 15.66 -1.14
C LEU A 20 -5.82 15.15 -1.11
N VAL A 21 -6.01 13.86 -1.40
CA VAL A 21 -7.29 13.19 -1.22
C VAL A 21 -7.61 13.20 0.27
N ASP A 22 -8.71 13.86 0.61
CA ASP A 22 -9.22 13.98 1.98
C ASP A 22 -9.44 12.59 2.61
N PRO A 23 -9.00 12.37 3.87
CA PRO A 23 -9.39 11.20 4.66
C PRO A 23 -10.88 10.82 4.57
N ILE A 24 -11.79 11.80 4.56
CA ILE A 24 -13.24 11.54 4.49
C ILE A 24 -13.62 10.88 3.17
N ARG A 25 -13.10 11.41 2.06
CA ARG A 25 -13.29 10.80 0.74
C ARG A 25 -12.72 9.39 0.70
N SER A 26 -11.56 9.16 1.32
CA SER A 26 -10.94 7.84 1.37
C SER A 26 -11.78 6.83 2.15
N LEU A 27 -12.42 7.25 3.24
CA LEU A 27 -13.34 6.41 4.00
C LEU A 27 -14.53 5.98 3.14
N ALA A 28 -15.19 6.93 2.46
CA ALA A 28 -16.34 6.64 1.59
C ALA A 28 -15.98 5.63 0.49
N LEU A 29 -14.83 5.81 -0.19
CA LEU A 29 -14.37 4.86 -1.21
C LEU A 29 -14.09 3.46 -0.63
N LEU A 30 -13.53 3.37 0.58
CA LEU A 30 -13.31 2.07 1.24
C LEU A 30 -14.64 1.42 1.66
N ASP A 31 -15.61 2.19 2.13
CA ASP A 31 -16.94 1.69 2.48
C ASP A 31 -17.68 1.14 1.25
N GLU A 32 -17.61 1.84 0.10
CA GLU A 32 -18.16 1.37 -1.18
C GLU A 32 -17.52 0.03 -1.61
N LEU A 33 -16.19 -0.06 -1.55
CA LEU A 33 -15.48 -1.30 -1.87
C LEU A 33 -15.82 -2.44 -0.91
N TYR A 34 -15.93 -2.15 0.39
CA TYR A 34 -16.28 -3.16 1.39
C TYR A 34 -17.71 -3.66 1.21
N ALA A 35 -18.67 -2.76 0.96
CA ALA A 35 -20.06 -3.10 0.70
C ALA A 35 -20.21 -3.99 -0.55
N GLN A 36 -19.47 -3.67 -1.62
CA GLN A 36 -19.52 -4.40 -2.88
C GLN A 36 -18.88 -5.79 -2.80
N HIS A 37 -17.70 -5.91 -2.17
CA HIS A 37 -16.86 -7.13 -2.28
C HIS A 37 -16.83 -7.98 -1.01
N GLN A 38 -17.40 -7.48 0.09
CA GLN A 38 -17.38 -8.12 1.42
C GLN A 38 -15.96 -8.43 1.90
N ALA A 39 -15.81 -9.05 3.07
CA ALA A 39 -14.52 -9.19 3.73
C ALA A 39 -13.43 -9.86 2.87
N GLN A 40 -13.74 -10.97 2.19
CA GLN A 40 -12.75 -11.73 1.42
C GLN A 40 -12.30 -11.00 0.16
N GLY A 41 -13.25 -10.47 -0.63
CA GLY A 41 -12.93 -9.72 -1.85
C GLY A 41 -12.22 -8.41 -1.53
N PHE A 42 -12.63 -7.74 -0.45
CA PHE A 42 -12.00 -6.52 0.03
C PHE A 42 -10.53 -6.72 0.42
N GLY A 43 -10.20 -7.79 1.15
CA GLY A 43 -8.80 -8.08 1.51
C GLY A 43 -7.88 -8.18 0.31
N ARG A 44 -8.33 -8.90 -0.73
CA ARG A 44 -7.59 -9.04 -1.99
C ARG A 44 -7.43 -7.70 -2.72
N LEU A 45 -8.47 -6.86 -2.74
CA LEU A 45 -8.38 -5.52 -3.33
C LEU A 45 -7.38 -4.64 -2.57
N MET A 46 -7.37 -4.68 -1.24
CA MET A 46 -6.44 -3.89 -0.43
C MET A 46 -4.99 -4.30 -0.63
N GLN A 47 -4.71 -5.60 -0.79
CA GLN A 47 -3.37 -6.08 -1.15
C GLN A 47 -2.91 -5.49 -2.50
N LEU A 48 -3.80 -5.46 -3.50
CA LEU A 48 -3.49 -4.90 -4.82
C LEU A 48 -3.31 -3.37 -4.78
N LEU A 49 -4.17 -2.65 -4.06
CA LEU A 49 -4.04 -1.20 -3.91
C LEU A 49 -2.77 -0.83 -3.14
N LEU A 50 -2.37 -1.60 -2.14
CA LEU A 50 -1.10 -1.39 -1.46
C LEU A 50 0.09 -1.67 -2.39
N ALA A 51 0.03 -2.72 -3.21
CA ALA A 51 1.04 -2.96 -4.24
C ALA A 51 1.17 -1.78 -5.23
N LEU A 52 0.04 -1.26 -5.72
CA LEU A 52 0.02 -0.07 -6.59
C LEU A 52 0.60 1.16 -5.86
N THR A 53 0.34 1.31 -4.56
CA THR A 53 0.89 2.41 -3.74
C THR A 53 2.42 2.39 -3.73
N PHE A 54 3.04 1.22 -3.56
CA PHE A 54 4.49 1.08 -3.65
C PHE A 54 4.99 1.27 -5.10
N GLN A 55 4.24 0.82 -6.10
CA GLN A 55 4.60 1.01 -7.52
C GLN A 55 4.59 2.49 -7.93
N ASP A 56 3.64 3.28 -7.43
CA ASP A 56 3.58 4.73 -7.64
C ASP A 56 4.87 5.43 -7.14
N GLU A 57 5.49 4.87 -6.09
CA GLU A 57 6.79 5.28 -5.53
C GLU A 57 8.00 4.59 -6.15
N LYS A 58 7.82 3.98 -7.33
CA LYS A 58 8.86 3.34 -8.15
C LYS A 58 9.49 2.10 -7.52
N TYR A 59 8.81 1.46 -6.56
CA TYR A 59 9.21 0.13 -6.12
C TYR A 59 8.81 -0.92 -7.17
N ARG A 60 9.71 -1.87 -7.42
CA ARG A 60 9.39 -3.11 -8.12
C ARG A 60 8.64 -4.04 -7.17
N ILE A 61 7.51 -4.56 -7.62
CA ILE A 61 6.64 -5.44 -6.83
C ILE A 61 6.71 -6.87 -7.34
N VAL A 62 6.95 -7.81 -6.43
CA VAL A 62 6.74 -9.25 -6.63
C VAL A 62 5.59 -9.68 -5.74
N ARG A 63 4.52 -10.25 -6.32
CA ARG A 63 3.32 -10.69 -5.57
C ARG A 63 3.29 -12.20 -5.45
N ASN A 64 2.84 -12.70 -4.30
CA ASN A 64 2.53 -14.12 -4.13
C ASN A 64 1.03 -14.29 -3.90
N SER A 65 0.32 -14.88 -4.85
CA SER A 65 -1.14 -15.08 -4.75
C SER A 65 -1.55 -16.22 -3.79
N VAL A 66 -0.62 -17.11 -3.45
CA VAL A 66 -0.86 -18.33 -2.63
C VAL A 66 0.23 -18.51 -1.55
N GLY A 67 1.15 -17.56 -1.44
CA GLY A 67 2.37 -17.65 -0.61
C GLY A 67 2.52 -16.46 0.35
N VAL A 68 3.44 -16.61 1.30
CA VAL A 68 3.88 -15.52 2.20
C VAL A 68 5.32 -15.18 1.79
N PRO A 69 5.69 -13.90 1.64
CA PRO A 69 4.86 -12.71 1.89
C PRO A 69 3.84 -12.45 0.78
N ASP A 70 2.74 -11.76 1.11
CA ASP A 70 1.75 -11.28 0.13
C ASP A 70 2.39 -10.46 -1.00
N LEU A 71 3.36 -9.61 -0.66
CA LEU A 71 4.17 -8.89 -1.64
C LEU A 71 5.58 -8.57 -1.12
N VAL A 72 6.53 -8.52 -2.05
CA VAL A 72 7.89 -7.99 -1.84
C VAL A 72 8.02 -6.71 -2.67
N ALA A 73 8.39 -5.61 -2.03
CA ALA A 73 8.63 -4.31 -2.65
C ALA A 73 10.11 -3.95 -2.54
N THR A 74 10.78 -3.74 -3.67
CA THR A 74 12.23 -3.41 -3.73
C THR A 74 12.47 -2.18 -4.58
N LYS A 75 13.50 -1.40 -4.25
CA LYS A 75 13.88 -0.19 -4.97
C LYS A 75 15.39 -0.20 -5.19
N ASP A 76 15.82 0.05 -6.42
CA ASP A 76 17.22 0.06 -6.91
C ASP A 76 17.99 -1.27 -6.74
N ASN A 77 18.04 -1.81 -5.53
CA ASN A 77 18.67 -3.09 -5.19
C ASN A 77 17.60 -4.14 -4.80
N PRO A 78 17.50 -5.28 -5.50
CA PRO A 78 16.50 -6.32 -5.20
C PRO A 78 16.67 -6.99 -3.83
N ARG A 79 17.81 -6.80 -3.15
CA ARG A 79 18.04 -7.29 -1.78
C ARG A 79 17.60 -6.28 -0.71
N LEU A 80 17.36 -5.02 -1.07
CA LEU A 80 16.95 -3.96 -0.16
C LEU A 80 15.50 -3.59 -0.44
N GLY A 81 14.63 -3.85 0.53
CA GLY A 81 13.21 -3.68 0.36
C GLY A 81 12.42 -4.21 1.53
N TYR A 82 11.12 -4.36 1.31
CA TYR A 82 10.14 -4.77 2.30
C TYR A 82 9.46 -6.06 1.85
N ALA A 83 9.33 -7.02 2.77
CA ALA A 83 8.44 -8.17 2.62
C ALA A 83 7.20 -7.91 3.47
N LEU A 84 6.04 -7.77 2.84
CA LEU A 84 4.80 -7.39 3.51
C LEU A 84 3.82 -8.54 3.51
N GLU A 85 3.27 -8.82 4.69
CA GLU A 85 2.03 -9.54 4.88
C GLU A 85 0.91 -8.52 5.11
N VAL A 86 -0.16 -8.59 4.31
CA VAL A 86 -1.24 -7.61 4.30
C VAL A 86 -2.44 -8.16 5.07
N LYS A 87 -2.89 -7.41 6.07
CA LYS A 87 -4.04 -7.80 6.89
C LYS A 87 -5.13 -6.73 6.90
N THR A 88 -6.33 -7.20 6.56
CA THR A 88 -7.58 -6.45 6.67
C THR A 88 -8.51 -7.14 7.67
N GLY A 89 -9.40 -6.38 8.30
CA GLY A 89 -10.39 -6.85 9.27
C GLY A 89 -11.02 -5.66 9.96
N THR A 90 -12.15 -5.80 10.65
CA THR A 90 -12.84 -4.65 11.25
C THR A 90 -12.23 -4.27 12.61
N GLN A 91 -12.08 -5.22 13.53
CA GLN A 91 -11.60 -4.93 14.90
C GLN A 91 -10.34 -5.71 15.30
N LYS A 92 -10.23 -6.96 14.85
CA LYS A 92 -9.15 -7.88 15.21
C LYS A 92 -8.50 -8.45 13.95
N ILE A 93 -7.23 -8.77 14.07
CA ILE A 93 -6.41 -9.39 13.05
C ILE A 93 -5.79 -10.65 13.62
N SER A 94 -5.95 -11.77 12.93
CA SER A 94 -5.29 -13.02 13.25
C SER A 94 -3.99 -13.13 12.45
N LEU A 95 -2.90 -13.47 13.12
CA LEU A 95 -1.59 -13.69 12.53
C LEU A 95 -1.15 -15.13 12.80
N SER A 96 -0.98 -15.90 11.73
CA SER A 96 -0.52 -17.28 11.83
C SER A 96 1.01 -17.35 12.01
N PRO A 97 1.56 -18.49 12.46
CA PRO A 97 3.02 -18.71 12.41
C PRO A 97 3.61 -18.55 11.01
N ARG A 98 2.86 -18.99 9.98
CA ARG A 98 3.27 -18.89 8.58
C ARG A 98 3.38 -17.43 8.13
N ASP A 99 2.45 -16.58 8.56
CA ASP A 99 2.42 -15.15 8.21
C ASP A 99 3.70 -14.45 8.69
N ILE A 100 4.11 -14.71 9.94
CA ILE A 100 5.27 -14.08 10.56
C ILE A 100 6.57 -14.67 9.98
N GLN A 101 6.69 -16.00 9.94
CA GLN A 101 7.91 -16.64 9.43
C GLN A 101 8.14 -16.36 7.94
N GLY A 102 7.06 -16.28 7.16
CA GLY A 102 7.16 -16.07 5.72
C GLY A 102 7.63 -14.66 5.34
N VAL A 103 7.43 -13.64 6.17
CA VAL A 103 8.05 -12.31 5.96
C VAL A 103 9.47 -12.25 6.53
N VAL A 104 9.72 -12.85 7.71
CA VAL A 104 11.02 -12.78 8.41
C VAL A 104 12.12 -13.54 7.66
N SER A 105 11.78 -14.63 6.97
CA SER A 105 12.76 -15.48 6.28
C SER A 105 13.22 -14.97 4.91
N THR A 106 12.71 -13.83 4.45
CA THR A 106 12.94 -13.31 3.08
C THR A 106 14.28 -12.60 2.88
N GLY A 107 14.92 -12.16 3.96
CA GLY A 107 16.10 -11.28 3.91
C GLY A 107 15.79 -9.81 3.67
N HIS A 108 14.52 -9.46 3.42
CA HIS A 108 14.02 -8.07 3.35
C HIS A 108 13.55 -7.58 4.73
N VAL A 109 13.22 -6.29 4.84
CA VAL A 109 12.59 -5.75 6.05
C VAL A 109 11.21 -6.39 6.23
N PRO A 110 10.95 -7.13 7.33
CA PRO A 110 9.73 -7.91 7.46
C PRO A 110 8.60 -7.06 8.08
N VAL A 111 7.49 -6.95 7.38
CA VAL A 111 6.40 -6.02 7.70
C VAL A 111 5.06 -6.74 7.79
N ILE A 112 4.30 -6.46 8.84
CA ILE A 112 2.85 -6.72 8.88
C ILE A 112 2.15 -5.39 8.57
N ALA A 113 1.55 -5.29 7.39
CA ALA A 113 0.80 -4.12 6.94
C ALA A 113 -0.68 -4.29 7.29
N VAL A 114 -1.16 -3.49 8.24
CA VAL A 114 -2.54 -3.59 8.75
C VAL A 114 -3.34 -2.37 8.35
N LEU A 115 -4.46 -2.58 7.66
CA LEU A 115 -5.39 -1.49 7.36
C LEU A 115 -6.25 -1.18 8.60
N ILE A 116 -6.18 0.07 9.06
CA ILE A 116 -7.07 0.61 10.09
C ILE A 116 -8.32 1.15 9.38
N PHE A 117 -9.42 0.39 9.48
CA PHE A 117 -10.72 0.58 8.85
C PHE A 117 -11.77 -0.28 9.61
N PRO A 118 -13.02 0.15 9.83
CA PRO A 118 -13.61 1.45 9.48
C PRO A 118 -13.36 2.47 10.61
N ASP A 119 -12.20 3.11 10.59
CA ASP A 119 -11.84 4.23 11.48
C ASP A 119 -12.10 5.54 10.70
N PRO A 120 -12.55 6.64 11.36
CA PRO A 120 -12.79 7.92 10.68
C PRO A 120 -11.58 8.46 9.91
N LEU A 121 -10.36 8.01 10.26
CA LEU A 121 -9.13 8.33 9.54
C LEU A 121 -8.46 7.03 9.06
N PRO A 122 -8.96 6.42 7.97
CA PRO A 122 -8.39 5.18 7.46
C PRO A 122 -6.91 5.35 7.12
N ARG A 123 -6.12 4.37 7.53
CA ARG A 123 -4.66 4.39 7.36
C ARG A 123 -4.05 3.02 7.45
N TRP A 124 -2.90 2.85 6.81
CA TRP A 124 -2.01 1.72 6.98
C TRP A 124 -1.13 1.89 8.20
N LEU A 125 -0.99 0.79 8.93
CA LEU A 125 -0.03 0.59 10.00
C LEU A 125 1.02 -0.42 9.54
N PHE A 126 2.28 -0.02 9.48
CA PHE A 126 3.39 -0.91 9.12
C PHE A 126 4.13 -1.33 10.38
N VAL A 127 3.94 -2.57 10.81
CA VAL A 127 4.49 -3.11 12.06
C VAL A 127 5.68 -4.00 11.74
N ASP A 128 6.75 -3.89 12.52
CA ASP A 128 7.90 -4.81 12.39
C ASP A 128 7.47 -6.22 12.82
N ALA A 129 7.47 -7.16 11.88
CA ALA A 129 7.00 -8.52 12.13
C ALA A 129 7.83 -9.26 13.19
N ARG A 130 9.10 -8.89 13.39
CA ARG A 130 9.97 -9.48 14.43
C ARG A 130 9.51 -9.17 15.86
N SER A 131 8.69 -8.12 16.02
CA SER A 131 8.11 -7.70 17.30
C SER A 131 6.77 -8.38 17.64
N ILE A 132 6.31 -9.26 16.76
CA ILE A 132 4.98 -9.87 16.80
C ILE A 132 5.10 -11.38 16.96
N GLN A 133 4.24 -11.93 17.80
CA GLN A 133 4.06 -13.38 17.95
C GLN A 133 2.77 -13.82 17.27
N PRO A 134 2.64 -15.09 16.84
CA PRO A 134 1.39 -15.60 16.30
C PRO A 134 0.23 -15.41 17.30
N GLY A 135 -0.95 -15.08 16.80
CA GLY A 135 -2.13 -14.87 17.62
C GLY A 135 -3.10 -13.84 17.06
N THR A 136 -4.14 -13.54 17.84
CA THR A 136 -5.19 -12.58 17.47
C THR A 136 -4.99 -11.28 18.23
N TYR A 137 -4.89 -10.17 17.49
CA TYR A 137 -4.64 -8.85 18.04
C TYR A 137 -5.79 -7.91 17.74
N ALA A 138 -6.20 -7.10 18.72
CA ALA A 138 -6.96 -5.90 18.45
C ALA A 138 -6.05 -4.87 17.76
N LYS A 139 -6.58 -4.08 16.84
CA LYS A 139 -5.79 -3.09 16.08
C LYS A 139 -5.03 -2.08 16.96
N HIS A 140 -5.62 -1.68 18.09
CA HIS A 140 -4.97 -0.78 19.05
C HIS A 140 -3.76 -1.42 19.77
N GLN A 141 -3.69 -2.75 19.84
CA GLN A 141 -2.51 -3.44 20.38
C GLN A 141 -1.38 -3.38 19.37
N LEU A 142 -1.70 -3.61 18.09
CA LEU A 142 -0.75 -3.48 16.99
C LEU A 142 -0.24 -2.04 16.85
N SER A 143 -1.07 -1.02 17.10
CA SER A 143 -0.64 0.39 17.03
C SER A 143 0.47 0.74 18.03
N ARG A 144 0.61 0.01 19.13
CA ARG A 144 1.67 0.20 20.15
C ARG A 144 2.96 -0.56 19.86
N LYS A 145 2.97 -1.44 18.86
CA LYS A 145 4.16 -2.23 18.48
C LYS A 145 5.20 -1.40 17.70
N PRO A 146 6.48 -1.78 17.69
CA PRO A 146 7.49 -1.17 16.83
C PRO A 146 7.01 -1.02 15.37
N LYS A 147 7.23 0.15 14.78
CA LYS A 147 6.84 0.47 13.41
C LYS A 147 8.02 0.34 12.47
N VAL A 148 7.72 -0.01 11.23
CA VAL A 148 8.66 0.13 10.13
C VAL A 148 8.45 1.49 9.48
N THR A 149 9.51 2.28 9.42
CA THR A 149 9.53 3.52 8.66
C THR A 149 9.75 3.20 7.19
N LEU A 150 8.83 3.66 6.34
CA LEU A 150 8.98 3.59 4.89
C LEU A 150 9.69 4.85 4.40
N GLU A 151 10.36 4.75 3.24
CA GLU A 151 11.04 5.89 2.61
C GLU A 151 10.07 6.93 2.01
N PHE A 152 8.77 6.70 2.13
CA PHE A 152 7.71 7.57 1.63
C PHE A 152 6.48 7.56 2.56
N ASP A 153 5.62 8.57 2.43
CA ASP A 153 4.32 8.57 3.10
C ASP A 153 3.33 7.67 2.36
N ALA A 154 3.22 6.43 2.85
CA ALA A 154 2.32 5.45 2.29
C ALA A 154 0.84 5.79 2.48
N ASN A 155 0.47 6.57 3.50
CA ASN A 155 -0.93 6.93 3.71
C ASN A 155 -1.38 8.01 2.72
N ILE A 156 -0.56 9.05 2.50
CA ILE A 156 -0.84 10.07 1.48
C ILE A 156 -0.91 9.43 0.09
N THR A 157 0.06 8.57 -0.22
CA THR A 157 0.13 7.90 -1.52
C THR A 157 -1.04 6.95 -1.71
N PHE A 158 -1.35 6.12 -0.71
CA PHE A 158 -2.48 5.18 -0.77
C PHE A 158 -3.82 5.86 -1.05
N ARG A 159 -4.09 7.04 -0.47
CA ARG A 159 -5.34 7.76 -0.75
C ARG A 159 -5.43 8.21 -2.21
N SER A 160 -4.31 8.65 -2.76
CA SER A 160 -4.21 9.02 -4.19
C SER A 160 -4.39 7.78 -5.09
N THR A 161 -3.73 6.68 -4.74
CA THR A 161 -3.85 5.39 -5.44
C THR A 161 -5.29 4.87 -5.38
N LEU A 162 -5.91 4.86 -4.20
CA LEU A 162 -7.31 4.46 -4.01
C LEU A 162 -8.25 5.27 -4.90
N ALA A 163 -8.13 6.60 -4.90
CA ALA A 163 -8.97 7.46 -5.74
C ALA A 163 -8.76 7.20 -7.24
N THR A 164 -7.50 6.97 -7.65
CA THR A 164 -7.12 6.72 -9.05
C THR A 164 -7.68 5.39 -9.56
N TYR A 165 -7.55 4.33 -8.76
CA TYR A 165 -7.92 2.98 -9.17
C TYR A 165 -9.29 2.52 -8.67
N HIS A 166 -10.08 3.40 -8.04
CA HIS A 166 -11.37 3.05 -7.44
C HIS A 166 -12.31 2.34 -8.42
N GLN A 167 -12.46 2.87 -9.64
CA GLN A 167 -13.34 2.29 -10.64
C GLN A 167 -12.91 0.87 -11.07
N ALA A 168 -11.60 0.63 -11.21
CA ALA A 168 -11.09 -0.71 -11.48
C ALA A 168 -11.29 -1.65 -10.28
N ALA A 169 -11.10 -1.14 -9.05
CA ALA A 169 -11.33 -1.90 -7.83
C ALA A 169 -12.82 -2.28 -7.66
N MET A 170 -13.75 -1.40 -8.03
CA MET A 170 -15.19 -1.70 -8.04
C MET A 170 -15.54 -2.86 -8.98
N GLN A 171 -14.86 -2.99 -10.12
CA GLN A 171 -15.00 -4.11 -11.05
C GLN A 171 -14.37 -5.41 -10.54
N GLY A 172 -13.54 -5.33 -9.49
CA GLY A 172 -12.97 -6.46 -8.78
C GLY A 172 -11.47 -6.67 -9.00
N ALA A 173 -10.93 -7.65 -8.29
CA ALA A 173 -9.49 -7.87 -8.19
C ALA A 173 -8.79 -8.15 -9.53
N SER A 174 -9.47 -8.78 -10.49
CA SER A 174 -8.91 -9.05 -11.81
C SER A 174 -8.69 -7.78 -12.63
N ALA A 175 -9.69 -6.88 -12.64
CA ALA A 175 -9.59 -5.58 -13.32
C ALA A 175 -8.50 -4.71 -12.68
N LEU A 176 -8.43 -4.68 -11.35
CA LEU A 176 -7.40 -3.96 -10.63
C LEU A 176 -5.99 -4.54 -10.85
N ALA A 177 -5.86 -5.87 -10.89
CA ALA A 177 -4.56 -6.53 -11.11
C ALA A 177 -3.97 -6.22 -12.50
N ALA A 178 -4.79 -5.92 -13.50
CA ALA A 178 -4.33 -5.51 -14.83
C ALA A 178 -3.62 -4.13 -14.82
N ALA A 179 -3.85 -3.30 -13.81
CA ALA A 179 -3.19 -2.00 -13.65
C ALA A 179 -1.79 -2.10 -13.01
N ILE A 180 -1.48 -3.21 -12.35
CA ILE A 180 -0.14 -3.49 -11.81
C ILE A 180 0.71 -3.96 -13.00
N SER A 181 1.64 -3.11 -13.43
CA SER A 181 2.48 -3.24 -14.62
C SER A 181 2.90 -4.68 -14.94
N SER A 182 2.64 -5.18 -16.16
CA SER A 182 3.46 -4.93 -17.37
C SER A 182 4.14 -3.55 -17.41
N PRO A 183 5.48 -3.51 -17.56
CA PRO A 183 6.31 -2.32 -17.32
C PRO A 183 5.85 -1.11 -18.14
N PRO A 184 6.07 0.13 -17.66
CA PRO A 184 5.68 1.33 -18.40
C PRO A 184 6.49 1.42 -19.70
N GLY A 185 5.82 1.40 -20.86
CA GLY A 185 6.41 1.76 -22.15
C GLY A 185 6.42 0.71 -23.26
N THR A 186 5.29 0.03 -23.54
CA THR A 186 5.07 -0.62 -24.84
C THR A 186 3.65 -0.33 -25.32
N GLY A 187 3.47 0.83 -25.92
CA GLY A 187 2.29 1.28 -26.65
C GLY A 187 2.70 2.40 -27.59
#